data_AF-A0A949VRK7-F1
#
_entry.id   AF-A0A949VRK7-F1
#
_cell.length_a   1.000
_cell.length_b   1.000
_cell.length_c   1.000
_cell.angle_alpha   90.00
_cell.angle_beta   90.00
_cell.angle_gamma   90.00
#
_symmetry.space_group_name_H-M   'P 1'
#
loop_
_entity.id
_entity.type
_entity.pdbx_description
1 polymer ?
#
loop_
_entity_poly.entity_id
_entity_poly.type
_entity_poly.pdbx_seq_one_letter_code
_entity_poly.pdbx_strand_id
1 'polypeptide(L)'
;MTMEDLSIRIEIAGRAYPLNIHPDEEQHIRQAAQEINESMDRLRKHYPLTDKQDLLAMAALEVSVRALNGSMVREHAQALGELDRLEELLRPATG
;
A
#
# COMPACT_ATOMS: atom_id res chain seq x y z
N MET A 1 8.11 -24.83 -12.89
CA MET A 1 7.25 -25.28 -11.76
C MET A 1 6.16 -24.24 -11.63
N THR A 2 4.90 -24.62 -11.82
CA THR A 2 3.76 -23.76 -11.51
C THR A 2 3.66 -23.68 -9.99
N MET A 3 3.81 -22.48 -9.42
CA MET A 3 3.54 -22.27 -7.99
C MET A 3 2.04 -22.46 -7.78
N GLU A 4 1.68 -23.31 -6.82
CA GLU A 4 0.29 -23.58 -6.46
C GLU A 4 -0.21 -22.47 -5.53
N ASP A 5 -1.50 -22.15 -5.64
CA ASP A 5 -2.14 -21.16 -4.78
C ASP A 5 -2.06 -21.56 -3.30
N LEU A 6 -1.73 -20.58 -2.46
CA LEU A 6 -1.64 -20.74 -1.02
C LEU A 6 -2.97 -20.36 -0.38
N SER A 7 -3.47 -21.22 0.51
CA SER A 7 -4.59 -20.88 1.39
C SER A 7 -4.08 -20.22 2.66
N ILE A 8 -4.41 -18.95 2.87
CA ILE A 8 -4.04 -18.18 4.06
C ILE A 8 -5.28 -17.73 4.84
N ARG A 9 -5.07 -17.38 6.11
CA ARG A 9 -6.08 -16.73 6.96
C ARG A 9 -5.53 -15.40 7.43
N ILE A 10 -6.26 -14.32 7.16
CA ILE A 10 -5.96 -12.97 7.65
C ILE A 10 -7.05 -12.51 8.62
N GLU A 11 -6.71 -11.55 9.48
CA GLU A 11 -7.66 -10.95 10.40
C GLU A 11 -7.76 -9.45 10.14
N ILE A 12 -8.98 -8.95 9.90
CA ILE A 12 -9.27 -7.53 9.70
C ILE A 12 -10.42 -7.16 10.62
N ALA A 13 -10.25 -6.12 11.44
CA ALA A 13 -11.28 -5.62 12.35
C ALA A 13 -11.85 -6.69 13.30
N GLY A 14 -11.02 -7.67 13.71
CA GLY A 14 -11.43 -8.80 14.56
C GLY A 14 -12.25 -9.87 13.83
N ARG A 15 -12.28 -9.85 12.49
CA ARG A 15 -12.93 -10.87 11.66
C ARG A 15 -11.86 -11.59 10.84
N ALA A 16 -11.91 -12.92 10.88
CA ALA A 16 -11.00 -13.74 10.10
C ALA A 16 -11.56 -14.01 8.70
N TYR A 17 -10.73 -13.82 7.69
CA TYR A 17 -11.03 -14.06 6.28
C TYR A 17 -10.07 -15.12 5.73
N PRO A 18 -10.56 -16.30 5.31
CA PRO A 18 -9.78 -17.25 4.55
C PRO A 18 -9.65 -16.76 3.10
N LEU A 19 -8.45 -16.82 2.54
CA LEU A 19 -8.14 -16.39 1.17
C LEU A 19 -7.29 -17.46 0.48
N ASN A 20 -7.50 -17.66 -0.81
CA ASN A 20 -6.61 -18.44 -1.68
C ASN A 20 -5.92 -17.45 -2.62
N ILE A 21 -4.60 -17.41 -2.59
CA ILE A 21 -3.78 -16.34 -3.20
C ILE A 21 -2.52 -16.92 -3.85
N HIS A 22 -1.89 -16.18 -4.75
CA HIS A 22 -0.57 -16.58 -5.24
C HIS A 22 0.48 -16.36 -4.14
N PRO A 23 1.50 -17.23 -3.99
CA PRO A 23 2.53 -17.06 -2.96
C PRO A 23 3.23 -15.70 -2.98
N ASP A 24 3.40 -15.09 -4.16
CA ASP A 24 4.02 -13.76 -4.31
C ASP A 24 3.18 -12.62 -3.71
N GLU A 25 1.88 -12.85 -3.49
CA GLU A 25 0.97 -11.86 -2.92
C GLU A 25 0.87 -11.94 -1.40
N GLU A 26 1.31 -13.05 -0.78
CA GLU A 26 1.08 -13.31 0.65
C GLU A 26 1.58 -12.17 1.53
N GLN A 27 2.83 -11.74 1.30
CA GLN A 27 3.44 -10.70 2.11
C GLN A 27 2.67 -9.38 1.97
N HIS A 28 2.31 -9.00 0.75
CA HIS A 28 1.57 -7.76 0.47
C HIS A 28 0.18 -7.78 1.12
N ILE A 29 -0.53 -8.90 1.04
CA ILE A 29 -1.86 -9.05 1.64
C ILE A 29 -1.79 -9.00 3.16
N ARG A 30 -0.81 -9.68 3.79
CA ARG A 30 -0.62 -9.62 5.24
C ARG A 30 -0.29 -8.21 5.72
N GLN A 31 0.59 -7.51 5.00
CA GLN A 31 0.95 -6.13 5.32
C GLN A 31 -0.26 -5.21 5.19
N ALA A 32 -1.05 -5.31 4.11
CA ALA A 32 -2.26 -4.50 3.93
C ALA A 32 -3.28 -4.71 5.06
N ALA A 33 -3.50 -5.97 5.48
CA ALA A 33 -4.38 -6.28 6.60
C ALA A 33 -3.88 -5.66 7.92
N GLN A 34 -2.56 -5.72 8.17
CA GLN A 34 -1.95 -5.08 9.34
C GLN A 34 -2.13 -3.56 9.31
N GLU A 35 -1.86 -2.90 8.18
CA GLU A 35 -1.99 -1.44 8.05
C GLU A 35 -3.43 -0.96 8.30
N ILE A 36 -4.42 -1.71 7.81
CA ILE A 36 -5.85 -1.42 8.06
C ILE A 36 -6.15 -1.52 9.56
N ASN A 37 -5.72 -2.58 10.24
CA ASN A 37 -5.97 -2.76 11.67
C ASN A 37 -5.30 -1.65 12.51
N GLU A 38 -4.06 -1.29 12.18
CA GLU A 38 -3.35 -0.20 12.85
C GLU A 38 -4.03 1.16 12.62
N SER A 39 -4.52 1.42 11.40
CA SER A 39 -5.28 2.64 11.10
C SER A 39 -6.59 2.67 11.89
N MET A 40 -7.33 1.56 11.95
CA MET A 40 -8.52 1.49 12.79
C MET A 40 -8.22 1.75 14.26
N ASP A 41 -7.15 1.18 14.81
CA ASP A 41 -6.77 1.39 16.21
C ASP A 41 -6.39 2.85 16.51
N ARG A 42 -5.72 3.53 15.56
CA ARG A 42 -5.47 4.98 15.67
C ARG A 42 -6.77 5.76 15.59
N LEU A 43 -7.62 5.48 14.62
CA LEU A 43 -8.87 6.21 14.42
C LEU A 43 -9.82 6.03 15.59
N ARG A 44 -9.92 4.82 16.15
CA ARG A 44 -10.73 4.52 17.34
C ARG A 44 -10.33 5.37 18.55
N LYS A 45 -9.04 5.69 18.72
CA LYS A 45 -8.56 6.58 19.80
C LYS A 45 -9.02 8.03 19.61
N HIS A 46 -9.18 8.49 18.37
CA HIS A 46 -9.62 9.85 18.04
C HIS A 46 -11.14 9.97 17.91
N TYR A 47 -11.81 8.90 17.51
CA TYR A 47 -13.24 8.84 17.21
C TYR A 47 -13.90 7.66 17.97
N PRO A 48 -13.95 7.68 19.31
CA PRO A 48 -14.44 6.55 20.11
C PRO A 48 -15.94 6.30 20.02
N LEU A 49 -16.72 7.27 19.53
CA LEU A 49 -18.17 7.21 19.35
C LEU A 49 -18.59 6.72 17.95
N THR A 50 -17.63 6.39 17.09
CA THR A 50 -17.87 5.96 15.70
C THR A 50 -18.02 4.45 15.62
N ASP A 51 -18.97 3.98 14.80
CA ASP A 51 -19.21 2.56 14.60
C ASP A 51 -18.03 1.87 13.90
N LYS A 52 -17.86 0.56 14.18
CA LYS A 52 -16.74 -0.23 13.62
C LYS A 52 -16.71 -0.25 12.09
N GLN A 53 -17.86 -0.17 11.43
CA GLN A 53 -17.96 -0.15 9.97
C GLN A 53 -17.43 1.17 9.40
N ASP A 54 -17.81 2.29 10.02
CA ASP A 54 -17.33 3.62 9.63
C ASP A 54 -15.83 3.76 9.90
N LEU A 55 -15.34 3.26 11.04
CA LEU A 55 -13.90 3.21 11.34
C LEU A 55 -13.13 2.39 10.28
N LEU A 56 -13.70 1.27 9.82
CA LEU A 56 -13.09 0.46 8.76
C LEU A 56 -13.07 1.21 7.42
N ALA A 57 -14.15 1.92 7.07
CA ALA A 57 -14.22 2.73 5.86
C ALA A 57 -13.19 3.88 5.90
N MET A 58 -13.05 4.56 7.05
CA MET A 58 -12.04 5.60 7.25
C MET A 58 -10.63 5.03 7.16
N ALA A 59 -10.38 3.86 7.74
CA ALA A 59 -9.07 3.20 7.65
C ALA A 59 -8.71 2.80 6.22
N ALA A 60 -9.67 2.22 5.48
CA ALA A 60 -9.49 1.88 4.08
C ALA A 60 -9.18 3.12 3.23
N LEU A 61 -9.87 4.24 3.49
CA LEU A 61 -9.58 5.52 2.84
C LEU A 61 -8.16 6.02 3.16
N GLU A 62 -7.76 6.04 4.44
CA GLU A 62 -6.43 6.51 4.86
C GLU A 62 -5.30 5.70 4.22
N VAL A 63 -5.43 4.37 4.20
CA VAL A 63 -4.45 3.45 3.58
C VAL A 63 -4.39 3.67 2.07
N SER A 64 -5.55 3.83 1.41
CA SER A 64 -5.61 4.07 -0.04
C SER A 64 -4.96 5.39 -0.44
N VAL A 65 -5.24 6.48 0.29
CA VAL A 65 -4.62 7.79 0.07
C VAL A 65 -3.10 7.72 0.25
N ARG A 66 -2.63 6.99 1.26
CA ARG A 66 -1.20 6.78 1.50
C ARG A 66 -0.53 6.03 0.35
N ALA A 67 -1.16 4.97 -0.15
CA ALA A 67 -0.66 4.20 -1.28
C ALA A 67 -0.56 5.06 -2.55
N LEU A 68 -1.60 5.86 -2.85
CA LEU A 68 -1.62 6.78 -4.00
C LEU A 68 -0.53 7.85 -3.88
N ASN A 69 -0.41 8.49 -2.72
CA ASN A 69 0.64 9.49 -2.48
C ASN A 69 2.04 8.88 -2.64
N GLY A 70 2.26 7.65 -2.15
CA GLY A 70 3.51 6.92 -2.36
C GLY A 70 3.79 6.62 -3.83
N SER A 71 2.77 6.31 -4.64
CA SER A 71 2.92 6.14 -6.09
C SER A 71 3.34 7.43 -6.77
N MET A 72 2.63 8.53 -6.48
CA MET A 72 2.93 9.84 -7.07
C MET A 72 4.35 10.31 -6.76
N VAL A 73 4.83 10.10 -5.52
CA VAL A 73 6.22 10.43 -5.14
C VAL A 73 7.23 9.60 -5.94
N ARG A 74 6.98 8.30 -6.15
CA ARG A 74 7.86 7.44 -6.96
C ARG A 74 7.89 7.85 -8.43
N GLU A 75 6.73 8.14 -9.02
CA GLU A 75 6.60 8.62 -10.39
C GLU A 75 7.35 9.95 -10.59
N HIS A 76 7.20 10.88 -9.64
CA HIS A 76 7.95 12.14 -9.68
C HIS A 76 9.47 11.93 -9.58
N ALA A 77 9.93 11.05 -8.70
CA ALA A 77 11.36 10.75 -8.56
C ALA A 77 11.94 10.11 -9.83
N GLN A 78 11.18 9.22 -10.48
CA GLN A 78 11.57 8.62 -11.77
C GLN A 78 11.66 9.68 -12.87
N ALA A 79 10.65 10.55 -12.99
CA ALA A 79 10.65 11.62 -13.98
C ALA A 79 11.85 12.58 -13.80
N LEU A 80 12.20 12.93 -12.56
CA LEU A 80 13.40 13.73 -12.28
C LEU A 80 14.69 13.03 -12.73
N GLY A 81 14.84 11.74 -12.42
CA GLY A 81 16.01 10.97 -12.87
C GLY A 81 16.10 10.82 -14.39
N GLU A 82 14.96 10.75 -15.10
CA GLU A 82 14.93 10.76 -16.57
C GLU A 82 15.34 12.13 -17.14
N LEU A 83 14.93 13.23 -16.50
CA LEU A 83 15.36 14.58 -16.87
C LEU A 83 16.87 14.76 -16.69
N ASP A 84 17.43 14.33 -15.56
CA ASP A 84 18.88 14.39 -15.31
C ASP A 84 19.68 13.62 -16.39
N ARG A 85 19.17 12.44 -16.79
CA ARG A 85 19.78 11.64 -17.86
C ARG A 85 19.71 12.32 -19.22
N LEU A 86 18.60 13.01 -19.50
CA LEU A 86 18.44 13.76 -20.75
C LEU A 86 19.39 14.97 -20.79
N GLU A 87 19.55 15.68 -19.67
CA GLU A 87 20.52 16.78 -19.56
C GLU A 87 21.96 16.30 -19.82
N GLU A 88 22.33 15.11 -19.33
CA GLU A 88 23.65 14.53 -19.59
C GLU A 88 23.86 14.17 -21.06
N LEU A 89 22.84 13.67 -21.75
CA LEU A 89 22.90 13.37 -23.19
C LEU A 89 22.95 14.63 -24.06
N LEU A 90 22.35 15.71 -23.60
CA LEU A 90 22.32 17.01 -24.30
C LEU A 90 23.52 17.88 -23.95
N ARG A 91 24.37 17.48 -22.99
CA ARG A 91 25.63 18.20 -22.76
C ARG A 91 26.45 18.14 -24.05
N PRO A 92 26.73 19.30 -24.67
CA PRO A 92 27.61 19.31 -25.83
C PRO A 92 28.95 18.74 -25.41
N ALA A 93 29.52 17.86 -26.23
CA ALA A 93 30.93 17.51 -26.13
C ALA A 93 31.71 18.80 -26.36
N THR A 94 32.01 19.52 -25.28
CA THR A 94 32.96 20.63 -25.29
C THR A 94 34.34 20.01 -25.53
N GLY A 95 34.67 19.86 -26.80
CA GLY A 95 36.02 19.68 -27.33
C GLY A 95 36.36 20.88 -28.19
#